data_AF-A0A6P1CSN0-F1
#
_entry.id   AF-A0A6P1CSN0-F1
#
_cell.length_a   1.000
_cell.length_b   1.000
_cell.length_c   1.000
_cell.angle_alpha   90.00
_cell.angle_beta   90.00
_cell.angle_gamma   90.00
#
_symmetry.space_group_name_H-M   'P 1'
#
loop_
_entity.id
_entity.type
_entity.pdbx_description
1 polymer ?
#
loop_
_entity_poly.entity_id
_entity_poly.type
_entity_poly.pdbx_seq_one_letter_code
_entity_poly.pdbx_strand_id
1 'polypeptide(L)'
;MVRRGVHGGDVADLHAVAGRHGYELVFTITLDVRPLVAAMVIAQHLGDHAASAVVVPTYEHAEPYRVLITEFADLVTPVRHYPRGHRWPEAR
;
A
#
# COMPACT_ATOMS: atom_id res chain seq x y z
N MET A 1 -4.83 -1.57 -22.24
CA MET A 1 -4.22 -0.26 -22.56
C MET A 1 -2.77 -0.30 -22.07
N VAL A 2 -1.81 -0.35 -22.99
CA VAL A 2 -0.38 -0.46 -22.66
C VAL A 2 0.16 0.94 -22.34
N ARG A 3 0.74 1.13 -21.16
CA ARG A 3 1.60 2.28 -20.87
C ARG A 3 2.98 1.79 -20.44
N ARG A 4 3.94 2.20 -21.27
CA ARG A 4 5.38 1.99 -21.21
C ARG A 4 5.91 2.29 -19.80
N GLY A 5 6.64 1.32 -19.25
CA GLY A 5 7.18 1.37 -17.88
C GLY A 5 7.99 2.64 -17.64
N VAL A 6 7.53 3.43 -16.68
CA VAL A 6 8.39 4.36 -15.96
C VAL A 6 9.11 3.48 -14.94
N HIS A 7 10.40 3.20 -15.17
CA HIS A 7 11.27 2.74 -14.10
C HIS A 7 11.33 3.89 -13.09
N GLY A 8 10.53 3.81 -12.03
CA GLY A 8 10.50 4.77 -10.96
C GLY A 8 11.86 4.81 -10.29
N GLY A 9 12.63 5.85 -10.62
CA GLY A 9 13.86 6.17 -9.89
C GLY A 9 13.50 6.43 -8.43
N ASP A 10 14.29 5.82 -7.54
CA ASP A 10 14.28 6.04 -6.09
C ASP A 10 13.00 5.61 -5.34
N VAL A 11 12.33 4.56 -5.83
CA VAL A 11 11.40 3.79 -5.01
C VAL A 11 12.26 2.90 -4.12
N ALA A 12 12.26 3.13 -2.80
CA ALA A 12 12.82 2.17 -1.84
C ALA A 12 12.45 0.75 -2.30
N ASP A 13 13.44 -0.12 -2.50
CA ASP A 13 13.22 -1.45 -3.05
C ASP A 13 12.11 -2.15 -2.26
N LEU A 14 10.90 -2.18 -2.83
CA LEU A 14 9.70 -2.63 -2.12
C LEU A 14 9.81 -4.11 -1.77
N HIS A 15 10.60 -4.89 -2.52
CA HIS A 15 10.95 -6.26 -2.15
C HIS A 15 11.81 -6.28 -0.90
N ALA A 16 12.82 -5.42 -0.80
CA ALA A 16 13.64 -5.31 0.40
C ALA A 16 12.83 -4.81 1.62
N VAL A 17 11.92 -3.85 1.44
CA VAL A 17 11.02 -3.40 2.51
C VAL A 17 10.10 -4.55 2.95
N ALA A 18 9.43 -5.23 2.02
CA ALA A 18 8.58 -6.38 2.32
C ALA A 18 9.34 -7.49 3.06
N GLY A 19 10.52 -7.86 2.55
CA GLY A 19 11.36 -8.93 3.10
C GLY A 19 11.85 -8.64 4.53
N ARG A 20 12.19 -7.38 4.85
CA ARG A 20 12.55 -6.98 6.22
C ARG A 20 11.42 -7.20 7.23
N HIS A 21 10.17 -7.21 6.77
CA HIS A 21 8.99 -7.43 7.59
C HIS A 21 8.41 -8.86 7.46
N GLY A 22 9.13 -9.76 6.79
CA GLY A 22 8.69 -11.15 6.60
C GLY A 22 7.58 -11.34 5.57
N TYR A 23 7.35 -10.36 4.70
CA TYR A 23 6.38 -10.45 3.61
C TYR A 23 7.05 -10.75 2.28
N GLU A 24 6.33 -11.49 1.44
CA GLU A 24 6.64 -11.65 0.03
C GLU A 24 5.81 -10.66 -0.80
N LEU A 25 6.45 -9.93 -1.71
CA LEU A 25 5.76 -9.00 -2.60
C LEU A 25 5.13 -9.78 -3.76
N VAL A 26 3.83 -10.04 -3.68
CA VAL A 26 3.09 -10.84 -4.69
C VAL A 26 2.50 -9.98 -5.81
N PHE A 27 2.19 -8.72 -5.52
CA PHE A 27 1.57 -7.81 -6.48
C PHE A 27 1.97 -6.36 -6.24
N THR A 28 2.03 -5.56 -7.31
CA THR A 28 2.32 -4.12 -7.23
C THR A 28 1.32 -3.35 -8.08
N ILE A 29 0.63 -2.39 -7.46
CA ILE A 29 -0.24 -1.43 -8.15
C ILE A 29 0.45 -0.07 -8.25
N THR A 30 0.37 0.56 -9.42
CA THR A 30 0.66 1.99 -9.58
C THR A 30 -0.66 2.71 -9.82
N LEU A 31 -0.95 3.72 -9.00
CA LEU A 31 -2.21 4.45 -9.05
C LEU A 31 -1.95 5.88 -9.54
N ASP A 32 -2.40 6.18 -10.75
CA ASP A 32 -2.43 7.54 -11.34
C ASP A 32 -3.89 7.88 -11.68
N VAL A 33 -4.73 7.87 -10.64
CA VAL A 33 -6.17 8.05 -10.73
C VAL A 33 -6.68 8.90 -9.57
N ARG A 34 -7.91 9.42 -9.70
CA ARG A 34 -8.55 10.19 -8.63
C ARG A 34 -8.69 9.33 -7.36
N PRO A 35 -8.62 9.94 -6.16
CA PRO A 35 -8.58 9.21 -4.89
C PRO A 35 -9.68 8.16 -4.69
N LEU A 36 -10.92 8.47 -5.11
CA LEU A 36 -12.03 7.50 -5.00
C LEU A 36 -11.77 6.24 -5.85
N VAL A 37 -11.25 6.40 -7.05
CA VAL A 37 -10.94 5.26 -7.93
C VAL A 37 -9.76 4.46 -7.38
N ALA A 38 -8.73 5.15 -6.87
CA ALA A 38 -7.61 4.52 -6.19
C ALA A 38 -8.08 3.67 -4.99
N ALA A 39 -8.97 4.21 -4.14
CA ALA A 39 -9.52 3.48 -3.00
C ALA A 39 -10.27 2.21 -3.42
N MET A 40 -11.07 2.27 -4.49
CA MET A 40 -11.77 1.08 -5.02
C MET A 40 -10.80 0.03 -5.55
N VAL A 41 -9.76 0.44 -6.30
CA VAL A 41 -8.73 -0.48 -6.81
C VAL A 41 -7.97 -1.13 -5.66
N ILE A 42 -7.63 -0.37 -4.62
CA ILE A 42 -6.99 -0.89 -3.40
C ILE A 42 -7.91 -1.90 -2.72
N ALA A 43 -9.17 -1.56 -2.47
CA ALA A 43 -10.12 -2.46 -1.83
C ALA A 43 -10.32 -3.76 -2.62
N GLN A 44 -10.41 -3.67 -3.95
CA GLN A 44 -10.50 -4.84 -4.81
C GLN A 44 -9.26 -5.73 -4.68
N HIS A 45 -8.05 -5.17 -4.79
CA HIS A 45 -6.82 -5.98 -4.71
C HIS A 45 -6.60 -6.59 -3.33
N LEU A 46 -6.96 -5.88 -2.26
CA LEU A 46 -6.92 -6.41 -0.89
C LEU A 46 -7.82 -7.66 -0.77
N GLY A 47 -9.03 -7.60 -1.34
CA GLY A 47 -9.96 -8.73 -1.36
C GLY A 47 -9.49 -9.88 -2.24
N ASP A 48 -9.17 -9.59 -3.50
CA ASP A 48 -8.84 -10.60 -4.52
C ASP A 48 -7.58 -11.40 -4.19
N HIS A 49 -6.61 -10.77 -3.52
CA HIS A 49 -5.33 -11.41 -3.17
C HIS A 49 -5.23 -11.82 -1.70
N ALA A 50 -6.27 -11.61 -0.89
CA ALA A 50 -6.24 -11.82 0.56
C ALA A 50 -4.96 -11.23 1.20
N ALA A 51 -4.59 -10.02 0.77
CA ALA A 51 -3.28 -9.45 1.06
C ALA A 51 -3.10 -9.26 2.57
N SER A 52 -2.02 -9.81 3.13
CA SER A 52 -1.70 -9.65 4.56
C SER A 52 -1.05 -8.31 4.87
N ALA A 53 -0.43 -7.65 3.88
CA ALA A 53 0.19 -6.35 4.02
C ALA A 53 0.16 -5.54 2.72
N VAL A 54 0.14 -4.22 2.86
CA VAL A 54 0.38 -3.23 1.80
C VAL A 54 1.68 -2.51 2.12
N VAL A 55 2.65 -2.63 1.21
CA VAL A 55 3.93 -1.92 1.32
C VAL A 55 3.88 -0.70 0.42
N VAL A 56 4.15 0.47 0.99
CA VAL A 56 4.21 1.74 0.24
C VAL A 56 5.60 2.35 0.31
N PRO A 57 6.03 3.10 -0.72
CA PRO A 57 7.35 3.73 -0.74
C PRO A 57 7.45 4.89 0.25
N THR A 58 6.36 5.59 0.54
CA THR A 58 6.30 6.64 1.57
C THR A 58 4.92 6.67 2.23
N TYR A 59 4.80 7.29 3.41
CA TYR A 59 3.52 7.36 4.12
C TYR A 59 2.45 8.13 3.32
N GLU A 60 2.85 9.16 2.57
CA GLU A 60 1.97 10.01 1.76
C GLU A 60 1.21 9.21 0.69
N HIS A 61 1.77 8.09 0.22
CA HIS A 61 1.10 7.20 -0.73
C HIS A 61 -0.08 6.45 -0.10
N ALA A 62 -0.01 6.17 1.21
CA ALA A 62 -1.04 5.48 1.96
C ALA A 62 -1.95 6.41 2.74
N GLU A 63 -1.52 7.64 3.02
CA GLU A 63 -2.20 8.56 3.94
C GLU A 63 -3.72 8.68 3.67
N PRO A 64 -4.20 8.85 2.42
CA PRO A 64 -5.63 8.97 2.14
C PRO A 64 -6.42 7.67 2.34
N TYR A 65 -5.73 6.54 2.31
CA TYR A 65 -6.31 5.19 2.33
C TYR A 65 -5.96 4.42 3.60
N ARG A 66 -5.23 5.05 4.54
CA ARG A 66 -4.62 4.38 5.69
C ARG A 66 -5.62 3.60 6.54
N VAL A 67 -6.80 4.17 6.73
CA VAL A 67 -7.90 3.53 7.47
C VAL A 67 -8.38 2.30 6.71
N LEU A 68 -8.71 2.46 5.42
CA LEU A 68 -9.13 1.39 4.52
C LEU A 68 -8.10 0.24 4.50
N ILE A 69 -6.82 0.55 4.31
CA ILE A 69 -5.76 -0.46 4.29
C ILE A 69 -5.71 -1.20 5.63
N THR A 70 -5.62 -0.47 6.74
CA THR A 70 -5.51 -1.09 8.07
C THR A 70 -6.75 -1.83 8.52
N GLU A 71 -7.90 -1.68 7.86
CA GLU A 71 -9.08 -2.50 8.12
C GLU A 71 -8.87 -3.96 7.66
N PHE A 72 -8.17 -4.15 6.55
CA PHE A 72 -8.03 -5.45 5.88
C PHE A 72 -6.63 -6.06 5.98
N ALA A 73 -5.58 -5.23 6.08
CA ALA A 73 -4.18 -5.66 6.00
C ALA A 73 -3.26 -4.79 6.87
N ASP A 74 -2.02 -5.21 7.06
CA ASP A 74 -0.99 -4.36 7.65
C ASP A 74 -0.57 -3.26 6.66
N LEU A 75 -0.27 -2.06 7.15
CA LEU A 75 0.35 -1.01 6.35
C LEU A 75 1.84 -0.90 6.72
N VAL A 76 2.71 -1.16 5.75
CA VAL A 76 4.16 -1.08 5.90
C VAL A 76 4.70 0.09 5.10
N THR A 77 5.34 1.02 5.79
CA THR A 77 6.12 2.12 5.20
C THR A 77 7.61 1.84 5.45
N PRO A 78 8.56 2.54 4.81
CA PRO A 78 9.98 2.33 5.11
C PRO A 78 10.36 2.66 6.56
N VAL A 79 9.58 3.49 7.24
CA VAL A 79 9.89 4.02 8.58
C VAL A 79 9.05 3.38 9.69
N ARG A 80 7.86 2.88 9.37
CA ARG A 80 6.91 2.38 10.36
C ARG A 80 5.98 1.31 9.80
N HIS A 81 5.67 0.35 10.66
CA HIS A 81 4.64 -0.67 10.46
C HIS A 81 3.39 -0.33 11.29
N TYR A 82 2.23 -0.43 10.66
CA TYR A 82 0.92 -0.23 11.26
C TYR A 82 0.12 -1.53 11.10
N PRO A 83 -0.18 -2.25 12.19
CA PRO A 83 -0.86 -3.53 12.08
C PRO A 83 -2.31 -3.37 11.63
N ARG A 84 -2.90 -4.41 11.07
CA ARG A 84 -4.33 -4.51 10.84
C ARG A 84 -5.10 -4.21 12.13
N GLY A 85 -6.17 -3.44 12.00
CA GLY A 85 -6.96 -2.91 13.12
C GLY A 85 -6.34 -1.70 13.79
N HIS A 86 -5.25 -1.11 13.25
CA HIS A 86 -4.64 0.09 13.82
C HIS A 86 -5.68 1.20 14.01
N ARG A 87 -5.77 1.69 15.24
CA ARG A 87 -6.65 2.82 15.59
C ARG A 87 -5.95 4.12 15.24
N TRP A 88 -6.31 4.68 14.09
CA TRP A 88 -5.86 6.01 13.70
C TRP A 88 -6.49 7.06 14.62
N PRO A 89 -5.73 8.09 15.05
CA PRO A 89 -6.33 9.24 15.72
C PRO A 89 -7.37 9.87 14.79
N GLU A 90 -8.50 10.26 15.36
CA GLU A 90 -9.55 10.95 14.61
C GLU A 90 -8.95 12.20 13.96
N ALA A 91 -9.25 12.38 12.66
CA ALA A 91 -8.83 13.58 11.96
C ALA A 91 -9.53 14.77 12.63
N ARG A 92 -8.75 15.69 13.17
CA ARG A 92 -9.25 16.96 13.71
C ARG A 92 -9.67 17.90 12.59
#